data_AF-A0A2D4R0P0-F1
#
_entry.id   AF-A0A2D4R0P0-F1
#
_cell.length_a   1.000
_cell.length_b   1.000
_cell.length_c   1.000
_cell.angle_alpha   90.00
_cell.angle_beta   90.00
_cell.angle_gamma   90.00
#
_symmetry.space_group_name_H-M   'P 1'
#
loop_
_entity.id
_entity.type
_entity.pdbx_description
1 polymer ?
#
loop_
_entity_poly.entity_id
_entity_poly.type
_entity_poly.pdbx_seq_one_letter_code
_entity_poly.pdbx_strand_id
1 'polypeptide(L)'
;MSDFFDSPVVKSSIEEINKLQEELVKGMMRSPFEQPSNDDEKMEQLRVMRTILEKQKNFMFRLKLSDDPQAREMKNAILDSAKILGMRDDQDIEEFFADLENTLMDLENSLDN
;
A
#
# COMPACT_ATOMS: atom_id res chain seq x y z
N MET A 1 -24.41 4.07 0.04
CA MET A 1 -23.25 3.18 0.14
C MET A 1 -23.65 1.88 -0.52
N SER A 2 -22.74 1.22 -1.22
CA SER A 2 -23.04 -0.06 -1.85
C SER A 2 -22.85 -1.23 -0.88
N ASP A 3 -23.53 -2.34 -1.15
CA ASP A 3 -23.43 -3.57 -0.36
C ASP A 3 -21.98 -4.06 -0.19
N PHE A 4 -21.12 -3.79 -1.18
CA PHE A 4 -19.69 -4.08 -1.09
C PHE A 4 -19.00 -3.28 0.02
N PHE A 5 -19.15 -1.95 0.03
CA PHE A 5 -18.54 -1.10 1.05
C PHE A 5 -19.23 -1.22 2.41
N ASP A 6 -20.45 -1.75 2.45
CA ASP A 6 -21.14 -2.01 3.71
C ASP A 6 -20.69 -3.29 4.43
N SER A 7 -19.97 -4.17 3.72
CA SER A 7 -19.38 -5.38 4.28
C SER A 7 -18.42 -5.07 5.44
N PRO A 8 -18.60 -5.70 6.64
CA PRO A 8 -17.70 -5.51 7.77
C PRO A 8 -16.23 -5.80 7.44
N VAL A 9 -15.99 -6.79 6.57
CA VAL A 9 -14.65 -7.18 6.13
C VAL A 9 -14.03 -6.09 5.26
N VAL A 10 -14.82 -5.47 4.38
CA VAL A 10 -14.36 -4.38 3.50
C VAL A 10 -14.07 -3.13 4.32
N LYS A 11 -14.98 -2.74 5.23
CA LYS A 11 -14.78 -1.63 6.16
C LYS A 11 -13.52 -1.80 6.99
N SER A 12 -13.35 -2.96 7.62
CA SER A 12 -12.15 -3.30 8.38
C SER A 12 -10.89 -3.25 7.53
N SER A 13 -10.92 -3.73 6.28
CA SER A 13 -9.77 -3.64 5.38
C SER A 13 -9.37 -2.20 5.07
N ILE A 14 -10.35 -1.32 4.84
CA ILE A 14 -10.12 0.11 4.58
C ILE A 14 -9.56 0.80 5.83
N GLU A 15 -10.15 0.55 7.00
CA GLU A 15 -9.69 1.11 8.27
C GLU A 15 -8.25 0.68 8.61
N GLU A 16 -7.91 -0.59 8.40
CA GLU A 16 -6.55 -1.11 8.60
C GLU A 16 -5.55 -0.44 7.67
N ILE A 17 -5.85 -0.31 6.37
CA ILE A 17 -4.98 0.37 5.41
C ILE A 17 -4.76 1.83 5.83
N ASN A 18 -5.83 2.54 6.17
CA ASN A 18 -5.76 3.94 6.59
C ASN A 18 -4.91 4.11 7.86
N LYS A 19 -5.10 3.22 8.85
CA LYS A 19 -4.33 3.26 10.10
C LYS A 19 -2.84 3.04 9.84
N LEU A 20 -2.48 2.08 8.99
CA LEU A 20 -1.09 1.83 8.62
C LEU A 20 -0.49 3.00 7.83
N GLN A 21 -1.26 3.62 6.93
CA GLN A 21 -0.81 4.82 6.22
C GLN A 21 -0.58 6.00 7.16
N GLU A 22 -1.47 6.23 8.12
CA GLU A 22 -1.26 7.24 9.17
C GLU A 22 -0.01 6.96 9.99
N GLU A 23 0.23 5.70 10.34
CA GLU A 23 1.42 5.28 11.08
C GLU A 23 2.69 5.54 10.28
N LEU A 24 2.69 5.21 8.98
CA LEU A 24 3.79 5.50 8.08
C LEU A 24 4.07 7.02 8.01
N VAL A 25 3.03 7.83 7.82
CA VAL A 25 3.16 9.30 7.80
C VAL A 25 3.67 9.85 9.13
N LYS A 26 3.14 9.37 10.25
CA LYS A 26 3.63 9.73 11.59
C LYS A 26 5.09 9.34 11.78
N GLY A 27 5.49 8.17 11.29
CA GLY A 27 6.88 7.71 11.29
C GLY A 27 7.82 8.61 10.51
N MET A 28 7.39 9.07 9.32
CA MET A 28 8.15 10.02 8.50
C MET A 28 8.19 11.43 9.11
N MET A 29 7.11 11.89 9.75
CA MET A 29 7.02 13.23 10.35
C MET A 29 7.71 13.37 11.70
N ARG A 30 8.07 12.26 12.37
CA ARG A 30 8.76 12.29 13.67
C ARG A 30 10.13 12.96 13.60
N SER A 31 10.71 13.18 12.42
CA SER A 31 11.79 14.14 12.22
C SER A 31 11.61 14.93 10.92
N PRO A 32 11.19 16.20 10.96
CA PRO A 32 11.07 17.03 9.75
C PRO A 32 12.43 17.39 9.11
N PHE A 33 13.56 16.99 9.71
CA PHE A 33 14.91 17.36 9.26
C PHE A 33 15.92 16.19 9.18
N GLU A 34 15.53 14.97 9.56
CA GLU A 34 16.43 13.82 9.49
C GLU A 34 15.72 12.69 8.76
N GLN A 35 16.40 12.10 7.78
CA GLN A 35 16.09 10.74 7.35
C GLN A 35 15.97 9.86 8.60
N PRO A 36 15.15 8.79 8.60
CA PRO A 36 15.09 7.84 9.72
C PRO A 36 16.50 7.59 10.26
N SER A 37 16.68 7.96 11.52
CA SER A 37 17.96 8.39 12.08
C SER A 37 18.88 7.21 12.41
N ASN A 38 18.30 6.01 12.44
CA ASN A 38 18.96 4.72 12.61
C ASN A 38 18.29 3.66 11.74
N ASP A 39 18.98 2.55 11.53
CA ASP A 39 18.51 1.48 10.64
C ASP A 39 17.32 0.70 11.23
N ASP A 40 17.13 0.71 12.56
CA ASP A 40 15.97 0.11 13.21
C ASP A 40 14.67 0.85 12.84
N GLU A 41 14.69 2.18 12.80
CA GLU A 41 13.55 3.02 12.38
C GLU A 41 13.21 2.80 10.91
N LYS A 42 14.23 2.66 10.05
CA LYS A 42 14.05 2.34 8.63
C LYS A 42 13.44 0.95 8.47
N MET A 43 13.94 -0.03 9.20
CA MET A 43 13.43 -1.40 9.17
C MET A 43 11.96 -1.45 9.60
N GLU A 44 11.57 -0.71 10.64
CA GLU A 44 10.18 -0.64 11.05
C GLU A 44 9.28 0.03 10.00
N GLN A 45 9.75 1.11 9.37
CA GLN A 45 9.04 1.73 8.25
C GLN A 45 8.86 0.77 7.07
N LEU A 46 9.89 0.00 6.71
CA LEU A 46 9.81 -1.01 5.64
C LEU A 46 8.79 -2.11 5.97
N ARG A 47 8.75 -2.58 7.23
CA ARG A 47 7.72 -3.54 7.69
C ARG A 47 6.31 -2.99 7.56
N VAL A 48 6.12 -1.71 7.92
CA VAL A 48 4.82 -1.04 7.75
C VAL A 48 4.45 -0.95 6.27
N MET A 49 5.39 -0.54 5.39
CA MET A 49 5.16 -0.48 3.94
C MET A 49 4.80 -1.84 3.35
N ARG A 50 5.51 -2.91 3.75
CA ARG A 50 5.22 -4.29 3.34
C ARG A 50 3.81 -4.72 3.75
N THR A 51 3.42 -4.40 4.99
CA THR A 51 2.07 -4.70 5.48
C THR A 51 0.99 -3.94 4.70
N ILE A 52 1.23 -2.66 4.39
CA ILE A 52 0.32 -1.86 3.55
C ILE A 52 0.15 -2.52 2.18
N LEU A 53 1.26 -2.91 1.54
CA LEU A 53 1.27 -3.51 0.21
C LEU A 53 0.46 -4.81 0.18
N GLU A 54 0.65 -5.71 1.15
CA GLU A 54 -0.13 -6.94 1.26
C GLU A 54 -1.64 -6.68 1.44
N LYS A 55 -2.00 -5.68 2.27
CA LYS A 55 -3.39 -5.28 2.47
C LYS A 55 -4.00 -4.68 1.20
N GLN A 56 -3.24 -3.86 0.48
CA GLN A 56 -3.65 -3.28 -0.79
C GLN A 56 -3.85 -4.33 -1.88
N LYS A 57 -2.97 -5.34 -2.00
CA LYS A 57 -3.14 -6.49 -2.91
C LYS A 57 -4.46 -7.22 -2.64
N ASN A 58 -4.70 -7.55 -1.37
CA ASN A 58 -5.93 -8.21 -0.95
C ASN A 58 -7.17 -7.34 -1.22
N PHE A 59 -7.09 -6.03 -0.96
CA PHE A 59 -8.20 -5.11 -1.21
C PHE A 59 -8.48 -4.94 -2.71
N MET A 60 -7.43 -4.78 -3.53
CA MET A 60 -7.51 -4.76 -4.99
C MET A 60 -8.20 -6.02 -5.54
N PHE A 61 -7.84 -7.20 -5.03
CA PHE A 61 -8.50 -8.44 -5.41
C PHE A 61 -10.01 -8.42 -5.10
N ARG A 62 -10.41 -7.93 -3.92
CA ARG A 62 -11.84 -7.77 -3.57
C ARG A 62 -12.57 -6.79 -4.48
N LEU A 63 -11.93 -5.67 -4.84
CA LEU A 63 -12.49 -4.71 -5.78
C LEU A 63 -12.69 -5.33 -7.17
N LYS A 64 -11.74 -6.15 -7.64
CA LYS A 64 -11.85 -6.87 -8.93
C LYS A 64 -13.01 -7.87 -8.97
N LEU A 65 -13.42 -8.41 -7.82
CA LEU A 65 -14.54 -9.35 -7.70
C LEU A 65 -15.91 -8.66 -7.49
N SER A 66 -15.94 -7.35 -7.33
CA SER A 66 -17.18 -6.60 -7.12
C SER A 66 -17.71 -6.03 -8.43
N ASP A 67 -19.01 -6.21 -8.67
CA ASP A 67 -19.73 -5.55 -9.77
C ASP A 67 -20.17 -4.11 -9.41
N ASP A 68 -19.82 -3.64 -8.21
CA ASP A 68 -20.25 -2.34 -7.73
C ASP A 68 -19.56 -1.18 -8.49
N PRO A 69 -20.31 -0.19 -8.99
CA PRO A 69 -19.73 0.95 -9.68
C PRO A 69 -18.71 1.74 -8.85
N GLN A 70 -18.93 1.90 -7.54
CA GLN A 70 -17.99 2.62 -6.67
C GLN A 70 -16.72 1.77 -6.44
N ALA A 71 -16.84 0.44 -6.40
CA ALA A 71 -15.66 -0.44 -6.34
C ALA A 71 -14.80 -0.30 -7.60
N ARG A 72 -15.44 -0.17 -8.77
CA ARG A 72 -14.73 0.10 -10.03
C ARG A 72 -14.04 1.47 -10.05
N GLU A 73 -14.68 2.51 -9.53
CA GLU A 73 -14.07 3.84 -9.37
C GLU A 73 -12.85 3.79 -8.44
N MET A 74 -12.98 3.13 -7.29
CA MET A 74 -11.86 2.95 -6.35
C MET A 74 -10.71 2.17 -6.97
N LYS A 75 -11.00 1.12 -7.73
CA LYS A 75 -9.99 0.36 -8.47
C LYS A 75 -9.20 1.26 -9.41
N ASN A 76 -9.89 2.11 -10.18
CA ASN A 76 -9.25 3.04 -11.10
C ASN A 76 -8.39 4.06 -10.35
N ALA A 77 -8.86 4.60 -9.23
CA ALA A 77 -8.08 5.51 -8.41
C ALA A 77 -6.77 4.88 -7.89
N ILE A 78 -6.79 3.58 -7.55
CA ILE A 78 -5.57 2.85 -7.17
C ILE A 78 -4.63 2.70 -8.37
N LEU A 79 -5.15 2.38 -9.55
CA LEU A 79 -4.34 2.27 -10.78
C LEU A 79 -3.71 3.61 -11.17
N ASP A 80 -4.46 4.71 -11.08
CA ASP A 80 -3.94 6.05 -11.34
C ASP A 80 -2.84 6.41 -10.33
N SER A 81 -3.03 6.05 -9.06
CA SER A 81 -2.00 6.22 -8.03
C SER A 81 -0.75 5.38 -8.33
N ALA A 82 -0.91 4.14 -8.80
CA ALA A 82 0.20 3.28 -9.20
C ALA A 82 0.99 3.88 -10.38
N LYS A 83 0.31 4.47 -11.36
CA LYS A 83 0.96 5.19 -12.48
C LYS A 83 1.80 6.36 -12.00
N ILE A 84 1.28 7.15 -11.05
CA ILE A 84 2.04 8.25 -10.43
C ILE A 84 3.30 7.74 -9.72
N LEU A 85 3.23 6.55 -9.13
CA LEU A 85 4.34 5.88 -8.46
C LEU A 85 5.30 5.15 -9.42
N GLY A 86 5.04 5.17 -10.73
CA GLY A 86 5.95 4.64 -11.75
C GLY A 86 5.51 3.33 -12.42
N MET A 87 4.27 2.88 -12.22
CA MET A 87 3.70 1.77 -12.99
C MET A 87 3.67 2.14 -14.48
N ARG A 88 4.23 1.27 -15.33
CA ARG A 88 4.25 1.50 -16.78
C ARG A 88 2.87 1.25 -17.39
N ASP A 89 2.59 1.86 -18.54
CA ASP A 89 1.30 1.68 -19.22
C ASP A 89 1.07 0.26 -19.77
N ASP A 90 2.14 -0.50 -20.01
CA ASP A 90 2.11 -1.88 -20.49
C ASP A 90 2.18 -2.92 -19.35
N GLN A 91 2.23 -2.47 -18.10
CA GLN A 91 2.41 -3.29 -16.92
C GLN A 91 1.07 -3.57 -16.22
N ASP A 92 0.86 -4.81 -15.80
CA ASP A 92 -0.30 -5.18 -14.98
C ASP A 92 -0.06 -4.82 -13.50
N ILE A 93 -1.14 -4.51 -12.76
CA ILE A 93 -1.02 -4.07 -11.36
C ILE A 93 -0.43 -5.16 -10.45
N GLU A 94 -0.64 -6.44 -10.78
CA GLU A 94 -0.01 -7.55 -10.07
C GLU A 94 1.52 -7.58 -10.29
N GLU A 95 1.98 -7.29 -11.51
CA GLU A 95 3.41 -7.17 -11.82
C GLU A 95 4.01 -5.96 -11.08
N PHE A 96 3.29 -4.84 -11.03
CA PHE A 96 3.72 -3.66 -10.30
C PHE A 96 3.84 -3.91 -8.79
N PHE A 97 2.89 -4.63 -8.20
CA PHE A 97 3.00 -5.03 -6.80
C PHE A 97 4.22 -5.93 -6.55
N ALA A 98 4.55 -6.83 -7.49
CA ALA A 98 5.75 -7.65 -7.37
C ALA A 98 7.04 -6.81 -7.45
N ASP A 99 7.09 -5.82 -8.34
CA ASP A 99 8.23 -4.88 -8.43
C ASP A 99 8.41 -4.09 -7.11
N LEU A 100 7.31 -3.64 -6.50
CA LEU A 100 7.34 -2.98 -5.19
C LEU A 100 7.82 -3.93 -4.07
N GLU A 101 7.37 -5.18 -4.06
CA GLU A 101 7.85 -6.19 -3.10
C GLU A 101 9.35 -6.43 -3.22
N ASN A 102 9.86 -6.54 -4.45
CA ASN A 102 11.30 -6.68 -4.70
C ASN A 102 12.08 -5.45 -4.22
N THR A 103 11.56 -4.24 -4.50
CA THR A 103 12.19 -2.99 -4.05
C THR A 103 12.26 -2.91 -2.52
N LEU A 104 11.18 -3.28 -1.82
CA LEU A 104 11.17 -3.32 -0.35
C LEU A 104 12.17 -4.36 0.18
N MET A 105 12.26 -5.53 -0.44
CA MET A 105 13.22 -6.56 -0.06
C MET A 105 14.68 -6.10 -0.25
N ASP A 106 14.99 -5.42 -1.34
CA ASP A 106 16.32 -4.88 -1.60
C ASP A 106 16.70 -3.80 -0.56
N LEU A 107 15.75 -2.94 -0.18
CA LEU A 107 15.93 -1.95 0.88
C LEU A 107 16.16 -2.61 2.23
N GLU A 108 15.39 -3.63 2.60
CA GLU A 108 15.59 -4.39 3.84
C GLU A 108 17.00 -5.02 3.88
N ASN A 109 17.40 -5.70 2.81
CA ASN A 109 18.73 -6.31 2.68
C ASN A 109 19.86 -5.28 2.78
N SER A 110 19.63 -4.04 2.36
CA SER A 110 20.64 -2.97 2.45
C SER A 110 20.86 -2.45 3.87
N LEU A 111 19.92 -2.68 4.78
CA LEU A 111 19.99 -2.28 6.20
C LEU A 111 20.53 -3.39 7.10
N ASP A 112 20.41 -4.64 6.65
CA ASP A 112 20.95 -5.81 7.35
C ASP A 112 22.47 -6.03 7.10
N ASN A 113 23.09 -5.26 6.19
CA ASN A 113 24.52 -5.32 5.84
C ASN A 113 25.33 -4.17 6.45
#